data_AF-A0A354HH48-F1
#
_entry.id   AF-A0A354HH48-F1
#
_cell.length_a   1.000
_cell.length_b   1.000
_cell.length_c   1.000
_cell.angle_alpha   90.00
_cell.angle_beta   90.00
_cell.angle_gamma   90.00
#
_symmetry.space_group_name_H-M   'P 1'
#
loop_
_entity.id
_entity.type
_entity.pdbx_description
1 polymer ?
#
loop_
_entity_poly.entity_id
_entity_poly.type
_entity_poly.pdbx_seq_one_letter_code
_entity_poly.pdbx_strand_id
1 'polypeptide(L)'
;MKNVNQQAVLAQNQTFLKKAYNSALFPCMLSILSGCINIIADGIIVGQKIGSGGLAAINLCIPIYLILCIMGSFFVSGTAIPASQAIGNNDTETAQRYYGSALTTCLISSGLAAIAGIFLSGPISAILCADESIRPMVYDYTIVTLIGALPKILIYVPFWYLRLDGKNKTVTVMMAVMGIGNILLDLVYLFFLNMGVFGAALASVVSTAAACIVGFAGQHRGKTSFRLALSMPEKKQWKTIAGAGSPAAVNNLMQAVKLLFVNWLLAAYGGSDALAVFSVVNGITAFSETITVGVPQAGSAMLGVSHGERDIKSVRILMKIEFVSGLIFCTVFGAAITAGADIIRTAYGLDIPMFIPMLCLAVSLYPALFNSMLSSFYSVSSRPMLSNMIITLRSSVFIALGILIFCMIGSVPWLFMPFAEIMTIAVWFFVSGILYKRSDKLSRFLLEDTTLEKSGKVINFSVEGDAGDICNASAKITEFCEDNGMNMKQTVRISLAIEELLTIISDKNGKQTPNFDMRVFSYQDMIGIRIKYDGIDFDPLEVKEDDDRYMGVTMLKKLVEETMYKRVLGLNTLLIII
;
A
#
# COMPACT_ATOMS: atom_id res chain seq x y z
N MET A 1 33.49 -4.16 21.45
CA MET A 1 32.41 -3.40 22.11
C MET A 1 31.56 -2.54 21.17
N LYS A 2 32.11 -1.93 20.09
CA LYS A 2 31.32 -1.18 19.08
C LYS A 2 30.20 -1.99 18.36
N ASN A 3 30.39 -3.28 18.11
CA ASN A 3 29.40 -4.12 17.39
C ASN A 3 28.19 -4.54 18.22
N VAL A 4 28.30 -4.59 19.56
CA VAL A 4 27.22 -5.06 20.45
C VAL A 4 26.18 -3.95 20.67
N ASN A 5 26.61 -2.70 20.81
CA ASN A 5 25.71 -1.54 20.90
C ASN A 5 24.97 -1.25 19.59
N GLN A 6 25.58 -1.56 18.43
CA GLN A 6 24.93 -1.35 17.14
C GLN A 6 23.81 -2.37 16.87
N GLN A 7 23.95 -3.62 17.35
CA GLN A 7 22.92 -4.66 17.24
C GLN A 7 21.72 -4.40 18.16
N ALA A 8 21.95 -3.95 19.40
CA ALA A 8 20.86 -3.58 20.32
C ALA A 8 20.03 -2.40 19.79
N VAL A 9 20.70 -1.39 19.24
CA VAL A 9 20.06 -0.22 18.60
C VAL A 9 19.24 -0.61 17.36
N LEU A 10 19.75 -1.52 16.52
CA LEU A 10 19.02 -2.04 15.36
C LEU A 10 17.79 -2.88 15.76
N ALA A 11 17.85 -3.58 16.90
CA ALA A 11 16.77 -4.43 17.39
C ALA A 11 15.56 -3.63 17.87
N GLN A 12 15.76 -2.47 18.52
CA GLN A 12 14.66 -1.65 19.04
C GLN A 12 13.94 -0.86 17.92
N ASN A 13 14.67 -0.27 16.96
CA ASN A 13 14.05 0.39 15.79
C ASN A 13 13.21 -0.61 14.97
N GLN A 14 13.70 -1.86 14.86
CA GLN A 14 12.94 -2.96 14.27
C GLN A 14 11.64 -3.28 15.04
N THR A 15 11.63 -3.20 16.37
CA THR A 15 10.42 -3.47 17.19
C THR A 15 9.33 -2.44 16.93
N PHE A 16 9.69 -1.16 16.85
CA PHE A 16 8.77 -0.06 16.60
C PHE A 16 8.12 -0.15 15.21
N LEU A 17 8.96 -0.27 14.18
CA LEU A 17 8.49 -0.42 12.79
C LEU A 17 7.68 -1.71 12.62
N LYS A 18 8.04 -2.80 13.29
CA LYS A 18 7.29 -4.06 13.26
C LYS A 18 5.92 -3.94 13.92
N LYS A 19 5.79 -3.22 15.05
CA LYS A 19 4.51 -2.99 15.72
C LYS A 19 3.58 -2.16 14.83
N ALA A 20 4.09 -1.06 14.26
CA ALA A 20 3.35 -0.23 13.31
C ALA A 20 2.92 -1.05 12.09
N TYR A 21 3.85 -1.77 11.46
CA TYR A 21 3.60 -2.64 10.31
C TYR A 21 2.54 -3.70 10.59
N ASN A 22 2.66 -4.44 11.69
CA ASN A 22 1.70 -5.48 12.07
C ASN A 22 0.30 -4.92 12.31
N SER A 23 0.20 -3.68 12.81
CA SER A 23 -1.08 -2.99 12.96
C SER A 23 -1.76 -2.65 11.63
N ALA A 24 -0.99 -2.54 10.53
CA ALA A 24 -1.47 -2.26 9.19
C ALA A 24 -1.69 -3.54 8.36
N LEU A 25 -0.89 -4.57 8.60
CA LEU A 25 -0.82 -5.79 7.81
C LEU A 25 -2.16 -6.52 7.74
N PHE A 26 -2.71 -6.91 8.89
CA PHE A 26 -3.96 -7.66 8.95
C PHE A 26 -5.14 -6.85 8.36
N PRO A 27 -5.34 -5.56 8.72
CA PRO A 27 -6.30 -4.70 8.05
C PRO A 27 -6.19 -4.67 6.52
N CYS A 28 -4.97 -4.56 5.99
CA CYS A 28 -4.74 -4.45 4.55
C CYS A 28 -5.05 -5.77 3.84
N MET A 29 -4.56 -6.90 4.39
CA MET A 29 -4.85 -8.23 3.84
C MET A 29 -6.35 -8.53 3.90
N LEU A 30 -7.03 -8.25 5.01
CA LEU A 30 -8.47 -8.47 5.14
C LEU A 30 -9.26 -7.61 4.16
N SER A 31 -8.78 -6.39 3.86
CA SER A 31 -9.40 -5.50 2.88
C SER A 31 -9.35 -6.08 1.46
N ILE A 32 -8.20 -6.62 1.05
CA ILE A 32 -8.04 -7.27 -0.27
C ILE A 32 -8.87 -8.55 -0.33
N LEU A 33 -8.80 -9.37 0.72
CA LEU A 33 -9.57 -10.62 0.82
C LEU A 33 -11.08 -10.37 0.75
N SER A 34 -11.57 -9.31 1.40
CA SER A 34 -12.98 -8.91 1.32
C SER A 34 -13.40 -8.61 -0.12
N GLY A 35 -12.52 -8.01 -0.93
CA GLY A 35 -12.75 -7.80 -2.35
C GLY A 35 -12.94 -9.11 -3.12
N CYS A 36 -12.07 -10.09 -2.88
CA CYS A 36 -12.18 -11.42 -3.48
C CYS A 36 -13.48 -12.14 -3.08
N ILE A 37 -13.85 -12.07 -1.80
CA ILE A 37 -15.09 -12.66 -1.28
C ILE A 37 -16.32 -12.04 -1.95
N ASN A 38 -16.33 -10.71 -2.14
CA ASN A 38 -17.44 -10.04 -2.83
C ASN A 38 -17.61 -10.53 -4.26
N ILE A 39 -16.53 -10.64 -5.03
CA ILE A 39 -16.59 -11.10 -6.42
C ILE A 39 -17.23 -12.51 -6.49
N ILE A 40 -16.87 -13.38 -5.56
CA ILE A 40 -17.42 -14.74 -5.48
C ILE A 40 -18.89 -14.70 -5.06
N ALA A 41 -19.23 -13.92 -4.02
CA ALA A 41 -20.58 -13.83 -3.51
C ALA A 41 -21.56 -13.23 -4.54
N ASP A 42 -21.20 -12.12 -5.18
CA ASP A 42 -21.99 -11.51 -6.26
C ASP A 42 -22.23 -12.52 -7.39
N GLY A 43 -21.18 -13.24 -7.81
CA GLY A 43 -21.28 -14.27 -8.84
C GLY A 43 -22.27 -15.39 -8.47
N ILE A 44 -22.22 -15.88 -7.23
CA ILE A 44 -23.16 -16.92 -6.75
C ILE A 44 -24.59 -16.39 -6.70
N ILE A 45 -24.81 -15.22 -6.12
CA ILE A 45 -26.14 -14.64 -5.92
C ILE A 45 -26.83 -14.34 -7.27
N VAL A 46 -26.10 -13.71 -8.19
CA VAL A 46 -26.60 -13.42 -9.55
C VAL A 46 -26.85 -14.72 -10.30
N GLY A 47 -25.93 -15.68 -10.21
CA GLY A 47 -26.06 -16.97 -10.89
C GLY A 47 -27.29 -17.76 -10.44
N GLN A 48 -27.59 -17.76 -9.13
CA GLN A 48 -28.76 -18.44 -8.60
C GLN A 48 -30.08 -17.75 -8.95
N LYS A 49 -30.12 -16.41 -8.92
CA LYS A 49 -31.38 -15.67 -9.12
C LYS A 49 -31.70 -15.39 -10.58
N ILE A 50 -30.70 -15.04 -11.39
CA ILE A 50 -30.86 -14.58 -12.78
C ILE A 50 -30.46 -15.67 -13.78
N GLY A 51 -29.56 -16.57 -13.39
CA GLY A 51 -29.06 -17.63 -14.25
C GLY A 51 -27.84 -17.23 -15.08
N SER A 52 -27.48 -18.08 -16.04
CA SER A 52 -26.26 -17.94 -16.87
C SER A 52 -26.22 -16.64 -17.68
N GLY A 53 -27.36 -16.14 -18.14
CA GLY A 53 -27.45 -14.87 -18.88
C GLY A 53 -27.03 -13.66 -18.03
N GLY A 54 -27.41 -13.63 -16.75
CA GLY A 54 -27.02 -12.55 -15.82
C GLY A 54 -25.51 -12.58 -15.51
N LEU A 55 -24.98 -13.77 -15.25
CA LEU A 55 -23.54 -13.99 -15.08
C LEU A 55 -22.73 -13.53 -16.30
N ALA A 56 -23.19 -13.90 -17.51
CA ALA A 56 -22.57 -13.47 -18.75
C ALA A 56 -22.59 -11.94 -18.90
N ALA A 57 -23.73 -11.30 -18.61
CA ALA A 57 -23.85 -9.84 -18.67
C ALA A 57 -22.85 -9.12 -17.75
N ILE A 58 -22.72 -9.56 -16.49
CA ILE A 58 -21.79 -8.96 -15.52
C ILE A 58 -20.34 -9.15 -15.97
N ASN A 59 -19.99 -10.36 -16.44
CA ASN A 59 -18.63 -10.65 -16.92
C ASN A 59 -18.25 -9.77 -18.12
N LEU A 60 -19.18 -9.50 -19.04
CA LEU A 60 -18.96 -8.59 -20.16
C LEU A 60 -18.73 -7.14 -19.72
N CYS A 61 -19.21 -6.75 -18.53
CA CYS A 61 -19.04 -5.41 -17.96
C CYS A 61 -17.75 -5.23 -17.14
N ILE A 62 -16.97 -6.30 -16.88
CA ILE A 62 -15.70 -6.21 -16.13
C ILE A 62 -14.74 -5.13 -16.65
N PRO A 63 -14.55 -4.92 -17.97
CA PRO A 63 -13.69 -3.85 -18.48
C PRO A 63 -14.07 -2.46 -17.99
N ILE A 64 -15.37 -2.19 -17.82
CA ILE A 64 -15.89 -0.90 -17.35
C ILE A 64 -15.50 -0.69 -15.89
N TYR A 65 -15.68 -1.73 -15.06
CA TYR A 65 -15.24 -1.71 -13.67
C TYR A 65 -13.72 -1.48 -13.56
N LEU A 66 -12.93 -2.15 -14.39
CA LEU A 66 -11.47 -1.98 -14.43
C LEU A 66 -11.04 -0.56 -14.79
N ILE A 67 -11.74 0.13 -15.70
CA ILE A 67 -11.47 1.55 -16.01
C ILE A 67 -11.64 2.41 -14.75
N LEU A 68 -12.71 2.21 -13.99
CA LEU A 68 -12.94 2.95 -12.74
C LEU A 68 -11.84 2.65 -11.69
N CYS A 69 -11.42 1.38 -11.57
CA CYS A 69 -10.30 0.99 -10.72
C CYS A 69 -8.98 1.63 -11.16
N ILE A 70 -8.71 1.70 -12.47
CA ILE A 70 -7.53 2.37 -13.03
C ILE A 70 -7.56 3.85 -12.67
N MET A 71 -8.69 4.54 -12.87
CA MET A 71 -8.83 5.96 -12.55
C MET A 71 -8.62 6.23 -11.05
N GLY A 72 -9.32 5.52 -10.18
CA GLY A 72 -9.20 5.69 -8.73
C GLY A 72 -7.80 5.37 -8.20
N SER A 73 -7.23 4.24 -8.61
CA SER A 73 -5.88 3.84 -8.19
C SER A 73 -4.78 4.75 -8.74
N PHE A 74 -4.93 5.28 -9.96
CA PHE A 74 -3.98 6.21 -10.57
C PHE A 74 -3.91 7.54 -9.83
N PHE A 75 -5.05 8.23 -9.69
CA PHE A 75 -5.06 9.56 -9.09
C PHE A 75 -4.74 9.52 -7.59
N VAL A 76 -5.25 8.51 -6.88
CA VAL A 76 -5.05 8.45 -5.43
C VAL A 76 -3.68 7.93 -5.06
N SER A 77 -3.16 6.87 -5.68
CA SER A 77 -1.77 6.46 -5.36
C SER A 77 -0.76 7.51 -5.84
N GLY A 78 -1.05 8.18 -6.96
CA GLY A 78 -0.26 9.29 -7.49
C GLY A 78 -0.20 10.52 -6.58
N THR A 79 -1.19 10.73 -5.72
CA THR A 79 -1.17 11.83 -4.73
C THR A 79 -0.72 11.37 -3.35
N ALA A 80 -1.15 10.19 -2.90
CA ALA A 80 -0.84 9.65 -1.58
C ALA A 80 0.64 9.29 -1.41
N ILE A 81 1.31 8.78 -2.45
CA ILE A 81 2.74 8.47 -2.39
C ILE A 81 3.56 9.76 -2.20
N PRO A 82 3.45 10.80 -3.05
CA PRO A 82 4.10 12.09 -2.81
C PRO A 82 3.68 12.76 -1.50
N ALA A 83 2.42 12.60 -1.08
CA ALA A 83 1.98 13.09 0.23
C ALA A 83 2.74 12.42 1.38
N SER A 84 2.95 11.10 1.32
CA SER A 84 3.74 10.36 2.33
C SER A 84 5.19 10.83 2.38
N GLN A 85 5.79 11.12 1.23
CA GLN A 85 7.15 11.68 1.15
C GLN A 85 7.21 13.11 1.68
N ALA A 86 6.23 13.95 1.33
CA ALA A 86 6.12 15.33 1.83
C ALA A 86 5.98 15.33 3.36
N ILE A 87 5.16 14.41 3.91
CA ILE A 87 5.08 14.17 5.34
C ILE A 87 6.45 13.79 5.90
N GLY A 88 7.19 12.87 5.28
CA GLY A 88 8.55 12.52 5.72
C GLY A 88 9.53 13.71 5.68
N ASN A 89 9.40 14.58 4.68
CA ASN A 89 10.14 15.83 4.55
C ASN A 89 9.65 16.94 5.51
N ASN A 90 8.60 16.70 6.29
CA ASN A 90 7.96 17.68 7.18
C ASN A 90 7.24 18.83 6.45
N ASP A 91 6.98 18.67 5.16
CA ASP A 91 6.18 19.58 4.35
C ASP A 91 4.70 19.17 4.40
N THR A 92 4.04 19.55 5.49
CA THR A 92 2.63 19.20 5.74
C THR A 92 1.68 19.96 4.81
N GLU A 93 2.05 21.16 4.39
CA GLU A 93 1.25 21.96 3.46
C GLU A 93 1.19 21.28 2.08
N THR A 94 2.34 20.83 1.56
CA THR A 94 2.38 20.07 0.30
C THR A 94 1.62 18.75 0.42
N ALA A 95 1.73 18.04 1.56
CA ALA A 95 0.94 16.83 1.79
C ALA A 95 -0.58 17.10 1.76
N GLN A 96 -1.01 18.20 2.38
CA GLN A 96 -2.40 18.65 2.37
C GLN A 96 -2.87 19.08 0.96
N ARG A 97 -2.01 19.73 0.17
CA ARG A 97 -2.29 20.06 -1.23
C ARG A 97 -2.46 18.80 -2.10
N TYR A 98 -1.66 17.75 -1.86
CA TYR A 98 -1.84 16.46 -2.53
C TYR A 98 -3.15 15.78 -2.14
N TYR A 99 -3.57 15.85 -0.88
CA TYR A 99 -4.88 15.36 -0.44
C TYR A 99 -6.01 16.07 -1.17
N GLY A 100 -5.97 17.40 -1.25
CA GLY A 100 -6.96 18.17 -2.00
C GLY A 100 -6.95 17.89 -3.50
N SER A 101 -5.76 17.66 -4.07
CA SER A 101 -5.59 17.23 -5.46
C SER A 101 -6.22 15.87 -5.72
N ALA A 102 -6.12 14.94 -4.77
CA ALA A 102 -6.75 13.61 -4.85
C ALA A 102 -8.27 13.75 -4.94
N LEU A 103 -8.87 14.57 -4.08
CA LEU A 103 -10.31 14.83 -4.07
C LEU A 103 -10.78 15.46 -5.38
N THR A 104 -10.12 16.54 -5.82
CA THR A 104 -10.47 17.25 -7.05
C THR A 104 -10.37 16.34 -8.27
N THR A 105 -9.29 15.57 -8.40
CA THR A 105 -9.11 14.65 -9.54
C THR A 105 -10.09 13.48 -9.50
N CYS A 106 -10.43 12.94 -8.33
CA CYS A 106 -11.49 11.93 -8.20
C CYS A 106 -12.87 12.48 -8.56
N LEU A 107 -13.21 13.70 -8.16
CA LEU A 107 -14.48 14.35 -8.50
C LEU A 107 -14.60 14.64 -10.00
N ILE A 108 -13.55 15.20 -10.62
CA ILE A 108 -13.54 15.46 -12.07
C ILE A 108 -13.65 14.14 -12.84
N SER A 109 -12.83 13.15 -12.48
CA SER A 109 -12.77 11.87 -13.21
C SER A 109 -14.06 11.05 -13.06
N SER A 110 -14.69 11.06 -11.89
CA SER A 110 -16.02 10.46 -11.70
C SER A 110 -17.13 11.21 -12.42
N GLY A 111 -17.10 12.55 -12.45
CA GLY A 111 -18.02 13.35 -13.25
C GLY A 111 -17.93 13.01 -14.74
N LEU A 112 -16.70 12.90 -15.26
CA LEU A 112 -16.48 12.47 -16.65
C LEU A 112 -16.98 11.04 -16.91
N ALA A 113 -16.76 10.10 -15.98
CA ALA A 113 -17.26 8.74 -16.08
C ALA A 113 -18.80 8.68 -16.05
N ALA A 114 -19.45 9.50 -15.23
CA ALA A 114 -20.91 9.59 -15.16
C ALA A 114 -21.51 10.18 -16.44
N ILE A 115 -20.90 11.25 -16.98
CA ILE A 115 -21.28 11.83 -18.28
C ILE A 115 -21.12 10.79 -19.39
N ALA A 116 -19.99 10.08 -19.42
CA ALA A 116 -19.78 8.97 -20.35
C ALA A 116 -20.83 7.87 -20.17
N GLY A 117 -21.24 7.56 -18.94
CA GLY A 117 -22.35 6.64 -18.66
C GLY A 117 -23.65 7.06 -19.33
N ILE A 118 -24.05 8.32 -19.20
CA ILE A 118 -25.32 8.79 -19.75
C ILE A 118 -25.33 8.71 -21.28
N PHE A 119 -24.24 9.10 -21.95
CA PHE A 119 -24.21 9.18 -23.42
C PHE A 119 -23.69 7.92 -24.13
N LEU A 120 -22.83 7.13 -23.47
CA LEU A 120 -22.11 6.03 -24.10
C LEU A 120 -22.57 4.65 -23.61
N SER A 121 -23.40 4.51 -22.56
CA SER A 121 -23.81 3.16 -22.08
C SER A 121 -24.50 2.32 -23.17
N GLY A 122 -25.32 2.95 -24.02
CA GLY A 122 -25.94 2.28 -25.17
C GLY A 122 -24.89 1.75 -26.16
N PRO A 123 -24.08 2.62 -26.77
CA PRO A 123 -22.98 2.20 -27.66
C PRO A 123 -22.00 1.20 -27.03
N ILE A 124 -21.62 1.40 -25.76
CA ILE A 124 -20.72 0.50 -25.02
C ILE A 124 -21.38 -0.87 -24.89
N SER A 125 -22.66 -0.95 -24.50
CA SER A 125 -23.36 -2.23 -24.37
C SER A 125 -23.46 -2.98 -25.71
N ALA A 126 -23.62 -2.26 -26.82
CA ALA A 126 -23.66 -2.85 -28.16
C ALA A 126 -22.28 -3.37 -28.61
N ILE A 127 -21.20 -2.68 -28.23
CA ILE A 127 -19.82 -3.14 -28.49
C ILE A 127 -19.49 -4.36 -27.63
N LEU A 128 -19.91 -4.36 -26.36
CA LEU A 128 -19.60 -5.45 -25.42
C LEU A 128 -20.46 -6.70 -25.66
N CYS A 129 -21.68 -6.56 -26.17
CA CYS A 129 -22.60 -7.68 -26.33
C CYS A 129 -23.37 -7.61 -27.65
N ALA A 130 -23.04 -8.56 -28.55
CA ALA A 130 -23.75 -8.74 -29.80
C ALA A 130 -25.13 -9.41 -29.61
N ASP A 131 -25.30 -10.23 -28.57
CA ASP A 131 -26.55 -10.94 -28.29
C ASP A 131 -27.62 -9.98 -27.76
N GLU A 132 -28.72 -9.83 -28.50
CA GLU A 132 -29.83 -8.93 -28.17
C GLU A 132 -30.59 -9.34 -26.91
N SER A 133 -30.52 -10.61 -26.50
CA SER A 133 -31.19 -11.09 -25.28
C SER A 133 -30.42 -10.72 -24.01
N ILE A 134 -29.09 -10.59 -24.09
CA ILE A 134 -28.21 -10.27 -22.96
C ILE A 134 -27.89 -8.77 -22.92
N ARG A 135 -27.88 -8.09 -24.07
CA ARG A 135 -27.53 -6.67 -24.20
C ARG A 135 -28.28 -5.74 -23.24
N PRO A 136 -29.59 -5.90 -22.96
CA PRO A 136 -30.28 -5.07 -21.97
C PRO A 136 -29.68 -5.19 -20.56
N MET A 137 -29.31 -6.39 -20.13
CA MET A 137 -28.66 -6.60 -18.83
C MET A 137 -27.27 -5.95 -18.76
N VAL A 138 -26.52 -5.98 -19.87
CA VAL A 138 -25.21 -5.31 -20.00
C VAL A 138 -25.40 -3.80 -19.93
N TYR A 139 -26.41 -3.26 -20.59
CA TYR A 139 -26.77 -1.85 -20.53
C TYR A 139 -27.10 -1.42 -19.09
N ASP A 140 -27.99 -2.14 -18.42
CA ASP A 140 -28.42 -1.86 -17.05
C ASP A 140 -27.23 -1.84 -16.07
N TYR A 141 -26.34 -2.83 -16.18
CA TYR A 141 -25.14 -2.87 -15.34
C TYR A 141 -24.19 -1.69 -15.63
N THR A 142 -23.99 -1.40 -16.92
CA THR A 142 -23.07 -0.37 -17.40
C THR A 142 -23.49 1.03 -16.95
N ILE A 143 -24.77 1.37 -17.16
CA ILE A 143 -25.28 2.71 -16.83
C ILE A 143 -25.23 2.96 -15.33
N VAL A 144 -25.64 1.99 -14.50
CA VAL A 144 -25.59 2.11 -13.04
C VAL A 144 -24.15 2.24 -12.55
N THR A 145 -23.23 1.44 -13.09
CA THR A 145 -21.81 1.47 -12.71
C THR A 145 -21.15 2.80 -13.05
N LEU A 146 -21.42 3.36 -14.24
CA LEU A 146 -20.82 4.61 -14.68
C LEU A 146 -21.43 5.84 -14.00
N ILE A 147 -22.76 5.88 -13.80
CA ILE A 147 -23.39 6.95 -13.00
C ILE A 147 -22.93 6.85 -11.53
N GLY A 148 -22.77 5.63 -11.02
CA GLY A 148 -22.22 5.33 -9.70
C GLY A 148 -20.69 5.42 -9.60
N ALA A 149 -20.00 6.02 -10.57
CA ALA A 149 -18.53 6.09 -10.59
C ALA A 149 -17.95 6.89 -9.42
N LEU A 150 -18.69 7.87 -8.88
CA LEU A 150 -18.22 8.73 -7.79
C LEU A 150 -17.76 7.93 -6.56
N PRO A 151 -18.61 7.13 -5.88
CA PRO A 151 -18.15 6.33 -4.75
C PRO A 151 -17.07 5.30 -5.14
N LYS A 152 -17.15 4.71 -6.35
CA LYS A 152 -16.17 3.72 -6.83
C LYS A 152 -14.75 4.28 -6.98
N ILE A 153 -14.62 5.53 -7.40
CA ILE A 153 -13.32 6.21 -7.52
C ILE A 153 -12.92 6.83 -6.18
N LEU A 154 -13.87 7.46 -5.48
CA LEU A 154 -13.60 8.22 -4.26
C LEU A 154 -13.16 7.34 -3.09
N ILE A 155 -13.58 6.06 -3.03
CA ILE A 155 -13.22 5.10 -1.96
C ILE A 155 -11.70 4.95 -1.79
N TYR A 156 -10.93 5.13 -2.87
CA TYR A 156 -9.47 5.04 -2.80
C TYR A 156 -8.88 6.13 -1.89
N VAL A 157 -9.48 7.32 -1.82
CA VAL A 157 -8.98 8.44 -1.02
C VAL A 157 -8.90 8.07 0.47
N PRO A 158 -10.00 7.76 1.18
CA PRO A 158 -9.92 7.36 2.57
C PRO A 158 -9.09 6.07 2.73
N PHE A 159 -9.11 5.14 1.76
CA PHE A 159 -8.28 3.93 1.83
C PHE A 159 -6.78 4.23 1.93
N TRP A 160 -6.27 5.21 1.18
CA TRP A 160 -4.85 5.59 1.26
C TRP A 160 -4.55 6.54 2.42
N TYR A 161 -5.35 7.59 2.62
CA TYR A 161 -5.05 8.64 3.57
C TYR A 161 -5.32 8.27 5.04
N LEU A 162 -6.30 7.39 5.32
CA LEU A 162 -6.46 6.84 6.68
C LEU A 162 -5.24 6.02 7.10
N ARG A 163 -4.59 5.31 6.16
CA ARG A 163 -3.37 4.54 6.43
C ARG A 163 -2.17 5.45 6.68
N LEU A 164 -2.09 6.58 5.96
CA LEU A 164 -1.08 7.61 6.23
C LEU A 164 -1.24 8.22 7.63
N ASP A 165 -2.48 8.41 8.08
CA ASP A 165 -2.81 8.84 9.45
C ASP A 165 -2.65 7.73 10.50
N GLY A 166 -2.42 6.47 10.09
CA GLY A 166 -2.33 5.31 10.99
C GLY A 166 -3.69 4.82 11.54
N LYS A 167 -4.81 5.26 10.98
CA LYS A 167 -6.18 4.86 11.35
C LYS A 167 -6.60 3.54 10.67
N ASN A 168 -5.75 2.51 10.76
CA ASN A 168 -5.94 1.24 10.05
C ASN A 168 -7.24 0.51 10.44
N LYS A 169 -7.70 0.63 11.69
CA LYS A 169 -8.98 0.07 12.14
C LYS A 169 -10.18 0.64 11.36
N THR A 170 -10.16 1.94 11.07
CA THR A 170 -11.20 2.60 10.27
C THR A 170 -11.22 2.04 8.86
N VAL A 171 -10.05 1.79 8.26
CA VAL A 171 -9.94 1.18 6.93
C VAL A 171 -10.57 -0.21 6.91
N THR A 172 -10.33 -1.03 7.94
CA THR A 172 -10.96 -2.36 8.05
C THR A 172 -12.48 -2.27 8.14
N VAL A 173 -13.01 -1.39 9.01
CA VAL A 173 -14.46 -1.20 9.15
C VAL A 173 -15.07 -0.71 7.84
N MET A 174 -14.41 0.24 7.17
CA MET A 174 -14.84 0.74 5.86
C MET A 174 -14.94 -0.37 4.82
N MET A 175 -13.92 -1.23 4.70
CA MET A 175 -13.92 -2.33 3.73
C MET A 175 -14.90 -3.44 4.11
N ALA A 176 -15.10 -3.71 5.39
CA ALA A 176 -16.13 -4.64 5.85
C ALA A 176 -17.55 -4.12 5.53
N VAL A 177 -17.81 -2.83 5.73
CA VAL A 177 -19.08 -2.18 5.35
C VAL A 177 -19.31 -2.29 3.84
N MET A 178 -18.27 -2.10 3.03
CA MET A 178 -18.35 -2.29 1.59
C MET A 178 -18.72 -3.73 1.24
N GLY A 179 -18.00 -4.72 1.78
CA GLY A 179 -18.22 -6.11 1.37
C GLY A 179 -19.47 -6.76 1.94
N ILE A 180 -19.64 -6.71 3.26
CA ILE A 180 -20.84 -7.25 3.91
C ILE A 180 -22.08 -6.51 3.43
N GLY A 181 -21.97 -5.17 3.28
CA GLY A 181 -23.04 -4.36 2.72
C GLY A 181 -23.40 -4.75 1.29
N ASN A 182 -22.41 -5.07 0.44
CA ASN A 182 -22.69 -5.52 -0.93
C ASN A 182 -23.51 -6.82 -0.93
N ILE A 183 -23.05 -7.84 -0.21
CA ILE A 183 -23.72 -9.15 -0.14
C ILE A 183 -25.15 -9.01 0.40
N LEU A 184 -25.34 -8.23 1.48
CA LEU A 184 -26.67 -8.01 2.05
C LEU A 184 -27.59 -7.26 1.08
N LEU A 185 -27.08 -6.22 0.40
CA LEU A 185 -27.85 -5.46 -0.57
C LEU A 185 -28.18 -6.30 -1.82
N ASP A 186 -27.27 -7.16 -2.27
CA ASP A 186 -27.54 -8.10 -3.35
C ASP A 186 -28.69 -9.04 -2.99
N LEU A 187 -28.66 -9.62 -1.79
CA LEU A 187 -29.77 -10.46 -1.32
C LEU A 187 -31.09 -9.68 -1.32
N VAL A 188 -31.10 -8.42 -0.85
CA VAL A 188 -32.30 -7.57 -0.84
C VAL A 188 -32.78 -7.23 -2.26
N TYR A 189 -31.90 -6.68 -3.09
CA TYR A 189 -32.26 -6.16 -4.41
C TYR A 189 -32.61 -7.27 -5.39
N LEU A 190 -31.92 -8.42 -5.33
CA LEU A 190 -32.17 -9.52 -6.24
C LEU A 190 -33.31 -10.43 -5.77
N PHE A 191 -33.36 -10.83 -4.48
CA PHE A 191 -34.39 -11.77 -4.03
C PHE A 191 -35.70 -11.11 -3.60
N PHE A 192 -35.65 -9.96 -2.91
CA PHE A 192 -36.86 -9.33 -2.38
C PHE A 192 -37.46 -8.30 -3.36
N LEU A 193 -36.62 -7.47 -3.99
CA LEU A 193 -37.08 -6.42 -4.90
C LEU A 193 -37.10 -6.83 -6.39
N ASN A 194 -36.53 -7.99 -6.74
CA ASN A 194 -36.47 -8.51 -8.12
C ASN A 194 -35.92 -7.50 -9.15
N MET A 195 -34.93 -6.70 -8.76
CA MET A 195 -34.35 -5.64 -9.62
C MET A 195 -33.37 -6.18 -10.68
N GLY A 196 -33.18 -7.49 -10.79
CA GLY A 196 -32.30 -8.11 -11.77
C GLY A 196 -30.86 -7.62 -11.71
N VAL A 197 -30.21 -7.53 -12.88
CA VAL A 197 -28.79 -7.10 -12.99
C VAL A 197 -28.60 -5.63 -12.62
N PHE A 198 -29.62 -4.79 -12.85
CA PHE A 198 -29.64 -3.41 -12.35
C PHE A 198 -29.48 -3.37 -10.82
N GLY A 199 -30.19 -4.25 -10.12
CA GLY A 199 -30.09 -4.42 -8.66
C GLY A 199 -28.67 -4.78 -8.21
N ALA A 200 -28.01 -5.72 -8.90
CA ALA A 200 -26.64 -6.13 -8.57
C ALA A 200 -25.65 -4.97 -8.70
N ALA A 201 -25.72 -4.20 -9.80
CA ALA A 201 -24.89 -3.02 -9.98
C ALA A 201 -25.17 -1.96 -8.88
N LEU A 202 -26.44 -1.77 -8.52
CA LEU A 202 -26.84 -0.79 -7.51
C LEU A 202 -26.36 -1.18 -6.11
N ALA A 203 -26.44 -2.46 -5.73
CA ALA A 203 -25.89 -2.98 -4.47
C ALA A 203 -24.41 -2.63 -4.34
N SER A 204 -23.65 -2.84 -5.42
CA SER A 204 -22.23 -2.54 -5.48
C SER A 204 -21.92 -1.05 -5.34
N VAL A 205 -22.72 -0.17 -5.95
CA VAL A 205 -22.55 1.29 -5.85
C VAL A 205 -22.90 1.80 -4.46
N VAL A 206 -24.05 1.37 -3.91
CA VAL A 206 -24.56 1.83 -2.61
C VAL A 206 -23.68 1.35 -1.45
N SER A 207 -23.24 0.09 -1.48
CA SER A 207 -22.30 -0.44 -0.48
C SER A 207 -20.97 0.31 -0.50
N THR A 208 -20.45 0.66 -1.68
CA THR A 208 -19.23 1.47 -1.81
C THR A 208 -19.47 2.90 -1.31
N ALA A 209 -20.65 3.48 -1.56
CA ALA A 209 -21.00 4.81 -1.04
C ALA A 209 -21.07 4.83 0.49
N ALA A 210 -21.68 3.81 1.10
CA ALA A 210 -21.70 3.65 2.55
C ALA A 210 -20.29 3.54 3.13
N ALA A 211 -19.40 2.78 2.47
CA ALA A 211 -18.00 2.68 2.84
C ALA A 211 -17.28 4.04 2.74
N CYS A 212 -17.47 4.80 1.66
CA CYS A 212 -16.94 6.16 1.54
C CYS A 212 -17.35 7.04 2.71
N ILE A 213 -18.63 7.02 3.09
CA ILE A 213 -19.15 7.81 4.23
C ILE A 213 -18.42 7.43 5.53
N VAL A 214 -18.28 6.12 5.80
CA VAL A 214 -17.54 5.63 6.98
C VAL A 214 -16.07 6.06 6.93
N GLY A 215 -15.44 5.97 5.76
CA GLY A 215 -14.06 6.35 5.52
C GLY A 215 -13.81 7.83 5.81
N PHE A 216 -14.60 8.72 5.22
CA PHE A 216 -14.49 10.17 5.45
C PHE A 216 -14.89 10.56 6.89
N ALA A 217 -15.95 9.97 7.45
CA ALA A 217 -16.32 10.21 8.83
C ALA A 217 -15.18 9.84 9.79
N GLY A 218 -14.52 8.69 9.57
CA GLY A 218 -13.36 8.28 10.35
C GLY A 218 -12.11 9.12 10.06
N GLN A 219 -11.95 9.63 8.84
CA GLN A 219 -10.87 10.55 8.47
C GLN A 219 -10.97 11.84 9.28
N HIS A 220 -12.17 12.42 9.42
CA HIS A 220 -12.45 13.68 10.12
C HIS A 220 -12.71 13.57 11.62
N ARG A 221 -12.74 12.35 12.17
CA ARG A 221 -12.90 12.14 13.61
C ARG A 221 -11.57 12.35 14.35
N GLY A 222 -11.56 13.23 15.35
CA GLY A 222 -10.41 13.50 16.23
C GLY A 222 -9.45 14.58 15.69
N LYS A 223 -8.18 14.57 16.14
CA LYS A 223 -7.10 15.36 15.52
C LYS A 223 -6.70 14.67 14.22
N THR A 224 -6.75 15.38 13.09
CA THR A 224 -6.56 14.81 11.74
C THR A 224 -5.50 15.60 11.00
N SER A 225 -4.56 14.91 10.36
CA SER A 225 -3.50 15.56 9.57
C SER A 225 -4.06 16.21 8.29
N PHE A 226 -5.19 15.70 7.79
CA PHE A 226 -5.79 16.13 6.53
C PHE A 226 -7.15 16.78 6.71
N ARG A 227 -7.32 17.98 6.15
CA ARG A 227 -8.58 18.73 6.14
C ARG A 227 -9.27 18.58 4.79
N LEU A 228 -10.61 18.55 4.75
CA LEU A 228 -11.35 18.60 3.48
C LEU A 228 -11.14 19.97 2.84
N ALA A 229 -10.28 20.01 1.82
CA ALA A 229 -10.06 21.17 0.99
C ALA A 229 -9.82 20.67 -0.43
N LEU A 230 -10.50 21.27 -1.41
CA LEU A 230 -10.23 21.00 -2.81
C LEU A 230 -9.01 21.83 -3.23
N SER A 231 -8.08 21.18 -3.93
CA SER A 231 -6.92 21.85 -4.52
C SER A 231 -6.79 21.37 -5.96
N MET A 232 -6.55 22.28 -6.90
CA MET A 232 -6.23 21.88 -8.27
C MET A 232 -4.75 21.52 -8.36
N PRO A 233 -4.36 20.41 -9.00
CA PRO A 233 -2.95 20.07 -9.11
C PRO A 233 -2.24 21.06 -10.03
N GLU A 234 -1.13 21.62 -9.57
CA GLU A 234 -0.27 22.48 -10.38
C GLU A 234 0.36 21.68 -11.53
N LYS A 235 0.73 22.35 -12.63
CA LYS A 235 1.36 21.71 -13.79
C LYS A 235 2.61 20.89 -13.41
N LYS A 236 3.37 21.35 -12.42
CA LYS A 236 4.55 20.64 -11.89
C LYS A 236 4.17 19.39 -11.09
N GLN A 237 3.09 19.46 -10.30
CA GLN A 237 2.58 18.34 -9.51
C GLN A 237 2.00 17.23 -10.39
N TRP A 238 1.38 17.58 -11.53
CA TRP A 238 0.83 16.61 -12.47
C TRP A 238 1.85 15.55 -12.95
N LYS A 239 3.09 15.96 -13.23
CA LYS A 239 4.14 15.02 -13.64
C LYS A 239 4.48 14.04 -12.51
N THR A 240 4.54 14.53 -11.28
CA THR A 240 4.79 13.71 -10.08
C THR A 240 3.63 12.75 -9.84
N ILE A 241 2.39 13.24 -9.94
CA ILE A 241 1.17 12.43 -9.76
C ILE A 241 1.09 11.34 -10.82
N ALA A 242 1.28 11.69 -12.10
CA ALA A 242 1.25 10.72 -13.18
C ALA A 242 2.37 9.68 -13.05
N GLY A 243 3.57 10.11 -12.62
CA GLY A 243 4.67 9.22 -12.30
C GLY A 243 4.28 8.22 -11.22
N ALA A 244 3.95 8.71 -10.01
CA ALA A 244 3.66 7.88 -8.85
C ALA A 244 2.37 7.04 -8.99
N GLY A 245 1.40 7.50 -9.79
CA GLY A 245 0.13 6.80 -10.03
C GLY A 245 0.21 5.73 -11.12
N SER A 246 1.15 5.85 -12.05
CA SER A 246 1.27 4.92 -13.18
C SER A 246 1.44 3.45 -12.78
N PRO A 247 2.20 3.07 -11.73
CA PRO A 247 2.34 1.66 -11.36
C PRO A 247 1.04 0.98 -10.96
N ALA A 248 0.18 1.67 -10.19
CA ALA A 248 -1.10 1.11 -9.79
C ALA A 248 -2.03 0.93 -11.00
N ALA A 249 -2.06 1.91 -11.92
CA ALA A 249 -2.83 1.84 -13.16
C ALA A 249 -2.34 0.71 -14.08
N VAL A 250 -1.02 0.64 -14.32
CA VAL A 250 -0.39 -0.40 -15.13
C VAL A 250 -0.63 -1.76 -14.52
N ASN A 251 -0.59 -1.90 -13.19
CA ASN A 251 -0.90 -3.18 -12.54
C ASN A 251 -2.34 -3.63 -12.82
N ASN A 252 -3.34 -2.76 -12.65
CA ASN A 252 -4.72 -3.11 -12.97
C ASN A 252 -4.93 -3.45 -14.45
N LEU A 253 -4.33 -2.66 -15.35
CA LEU A 253 -4.40 -2.92 -16.79
C LEU A 253 -3.73 -4.26 -17.16
N MET A 254 -2.52 -4.49 -16.65
CA MET A 254 -1.76 -5.71 -16.95
C MET A 254 -2.41 -6.96 -16.36
N GLN A 255 -3.15 -6.87 -15.24
CA GLN A 255 -3.92 -7.99 -14.71
C GLN A 255 -5.07 -8.40 -15.64
N ALA A 256 -5.76 -7.42 -16.23
CA ALA A 256 -6.81 -7.69 -17.22
C ALA A 256 -6.23 -8.31 -18.49
N VAL A 257 -5.14 -7.72 -19.00
CA VAL A 257 -4.42 -8.23 -20.18
C VAL A 257 -3.91 -9.65 -19.92
N LYS A 258 -3.31 -9.89 -18.75
CA LYS A 258 -2.83 -11.21 -18.32
C LYS A 258 -3.92 -12.26 -18.43
N LEU A 259 -5.10 -12.02 -17.87
CA LEU A 259 -6.19 -12.98 -17.88
C LEU A 259 -6.61 -13.35 -19.31
N LEU A 260 -6.76 -12.34 -20.18
CA LEU A 260 -7.13 -12.55 -21.59
C LEU A 260 -6.07 -13.35 -22.36
N PHE A 261 -4.80 -12.94 -22.24
CA PHE A 261 -3.70 -13.59 -22.95
C PHE A 261 -3.48 -15.03 -22.49
N VAL A 262 -3.52 -15.28 -21.18
CA VAL A 262 -3.34 -16.63 -20.64
C VAL A 262 -4.49 -17.55 -21.06
N ASN A 263 -5.75 -17.07 -20.97
CA ASN A 263 -6.90 -17.85 -21.43
C ASN A 263 -6.81 -18.18 -22.92
N TRP A 264 -6.43 -17.20 -23.75
CA TRP A 264 -6.30 -17.40 -25.19
C TRP A 264 -5.18 -18.40 -25.53
N LEU A 265 -3.99 -18.25 -24.93
CA LEU A 265 -2.87 -19.15 -25.19
C LEU A 265 -3.13 -20.57 -24.67
N LEU A 266 -3.72 -20.73 -23.49
CA LEU A 266 -4.06 -22.05 -22.97
C LEU A 266 -5.19 -22.72 -23.77
N ALA A 267 -6.17 -21.96 -24.26
CA ALA A 267 -7.17 -22.51 -25.17
C ALA A 267 -6.55 -22.97 -26.50
N ALA A 268 -5.61 -22.20 -27.06
CA ALA A 268 -4.97 -22.52 -28.33
C ALA A 268 -3.99 -23.69 -28.25
N TYR A 269 -3.19 -23.78 -27.18
CA TYR A 269 -2.09 -24.75 -27.08
C TYR A 269 -2.29 -25.84 -26.02
N GLY A 270 -3.11 -25.60 -24.99
CA GLY A 270 -3.34 -26.52 -23.87
C GLY A 270 -4.67 -27.26 -23.92
N GLY A 271 -5.60 -26.87 -24.79
CA GLY A 271 -6.92 -27.48 -24.92
C GLY A 271 -7.89 -27.16 -23.78
N SER A 272 -9.07 -27.79 -23.82
CA SER A 272 -10.16 -27.58 -22.84
C SER A 272 -9.75 -27.90 -21.41
N ASP A 273 -8.95 -28.94 -21.23
CA ASP A 273 -8.55 -29.46 -19.92
C ASP A 273 -7.61 -28.48 -19.21
N ALA A 274 -6.64 -27.90 -19.94
CA ALA A 274 -5.76 -26.87 -19.39
C ALA A 274 -6.53 -25.59 -19.03
N LEU A 275 -7.53 -25.22 -19.82
CA LEU A 275 -8.38 -24.07 -19.53
C LEU A 275 -9.24 -24.28 -18.27
N ALA A 276 -9.78 -25.48 -18.09
CA ALA A 276 -10.53 -25.85 -16.89
C ALA A 276 -9.65 -25.79 -15.63
N VAL A 277 -8.45 -26.40 -15.68
CA VAL A 277 -7.49 -26.35 -14.57
C VAL A 277 -7.05 -24.91 -14.29
N PHE A 278 -6.78 -24.10 -15.31
CA PHE A 278 -6.37 -22.71 -15.12
C PHE A 278 -7.48 -21.87 -14.49
N SER A 279 -8.75 -22.13 -14.80
CA SER A 279 -9.88 -21.45 -14.17
C SER A 279 -9.87 -21.65 -12.64
N VAL A 280 -9.56 -22.87 -12.19
CA VAL A 280 -9.39 -23.18 -10.76
C VAL A 280 -8.15 -22.49 -10.19
N VAL A 281 -7.02 -22.57 -10.88
CA VAL A 281 -5.78 -21.91 -10.44
C VAL A 281 -5.94 -20.39 -10.34
N ASN A 282 -6.63 -19.76 -11.29
CA ASN A 282 -6.91 -18.33 -11.28
C ASN A 282 -7.82 -17.94 -10.10
N GLY A 283 -8.83 -18.76 -9.78
CA GLY A 283 -9.65 -18.59 -8.59
C GLY A 283 -8.82 -18.61 -7.29
N ILE A 284 -7.90 -19.56 -7.15
CA ILE A 284 -6.98 -19.62 -6.00
C ILE A 284 -5.97 -18.47 -6.01
N THR A 285 -5.53 -18.03 -7.20
CA THR A 285 -4.59 -16.91 -7.36
C THR A 285 -5.14 -15.61 -6.78
N ALA A 286 -6.45 -15.37 -6.83
CA ALA A 286 -7.07 -14.20 -6.19
C ALA A 286 -6.80 -14.18 -4.66
N PHE A 287 -6.80 -15.34 -4.00
CA PHE A 287 -6.43 -15.44 -2.58
C PHE A 287 -4.92 -15.23 -2.37
N SER A 288 -4.08 -15.75 -3.27
CA SER A 288 -2.63 -15.50 -3.26
C SER A 288 -2.30 -14.00 -3.34
N GLU A 289 -3.08 -13.22 -4.09
CA GLU A 289 -2.89 -11.76 -4.22
C GLU A 289 -3.08 -11.02 -2.90
N THR A 290 -3.89 -11.56 -1.98
CA THR A 290 -4.00 -11.02 -0.62
C THR A 290 -2.64 -10.99 0.08
N ILE A 291 -1.77 -11.97 -0.20
CA ILE A 291 -0.43 -12.05 0.37
C ILE A 291 0.54 -11.22 -0.48
N THR A 292 0.63 -11.49 -1.78
CA THR A 292 1.67 -10.90 -2.64
C THR A 292 1.48 -9.39 -2.84
N VAL A 293 0.24 -8.90 -2.86
CA VAL A 293 -0.08 -7.47 -2.95
C VAL A 293 -0.30 -6.86 -1.57
N GLY A 294 -0.97 -7.58 -0.66
CA GLY A 294 -1.31 -7.04 0.66
C GLY A 294 -0.11 -6.78 1.57
N VAL A 295 0.91 -7.65 1.56
CA VAL A 295 2.11 -7.49 2.39
C VAL A 295 2.90 -6.22 2.02
N PRO A 296 3.25 -5.95 0.74
CA PRO A 296 3.88 -4.69 0.34
C PRO A 296 2.95 -3.47 0.50
N GLN A 297 1.64 -3.64 0.26
CA GLN A 297 0.70 -2.53 0.33
C GLN A 297 0.45 -2.06 1.77
N ALA A 298 0.64 -2.93 2.77
CA ALA A 298 0.57 -2.57 4.18
C ALA A 298 1.71 -1.63 4.61
N GLY A 299 2.91 -1.81 4.06
CA GLY A 299 4.09 -1.00 4.40
C GLY A 299 4.32 0.20 3.49
N SER A 300 3.60 0.32 2.36
CA SER A 300 3.83 1.38 1.36
C SER A 300 3.80 2.80 1.93
N ALA A 301 2.90 3.08 2.88
CA ALA A 301 2.81 4.37 3.57
C ALA A 301 4.04 4.64 4.45
N MET A 302 4.51 3.60 5.17
CA MET A 302 5.69 3.68 6.04
C MET A 302 6.96 3.87 5.21
N LEU A 303 7.10 3.11 4.12
CA LEU A 303 8.20 3.26 3.18
C LEU A 303 8.24 4.67 2.60
N GLY A 304 7.09 5.27 2.28
CA GLY A 304 7.02 6.61 1.71
C GLY A 304 7.41 7.71 2.69
N VAL A 305 6.96 7.60 3.94
CA VAL A 305 7.40 8.49 5.01
C VAL A 305 8.91 8.31 5.26
N SER A 306 9.40 7.08 5.46
CA SER A 306 10.83 6.82 5.68
C SER A 306 11.71 7.25 4.50
N HIS A 307 11.25 7.10 3.26
CA HIS A 307 11.94 7.58 2.08
C HIS A 307 11.99 9.11 2.04
N GLY A 308 10.86 9.79 2.31
CA GLY A 308 10.83 11.26 2.47
C GLY A 308 11.76 11.74 3.58
N GLU A 309 11.81 11.01 4.69
CA GLU A 309 12.74 11.28 5.78
C GLU A 309 14.22 11.03 5.43
N ARG A 310 14.52 10.47 4.26
CA ARG A 310 15.85 9.97 3.87
C ARG A 310 16.40 8.94 4.87
N ASP A 311 15.53 8.15 5.50
CA ASP A 311 15.90 7.11 6.46
C ASP A 311 16.06 5.75 5.79
N ILE A 312 17.22 5.55 5.16
CA ILE A 312 17.49 4.33 4.40
C ILE A 312 17.59 3.11 5.33
N LYS A 313 18.01 3.30 6.59
CA LYS A 313 17.99 2.22 7.59
C LYS A 313 16.57 1.74 7.85
N SER A 314 15.64 2.65 8.15
CA SER A 314 14.23 2.28 8.36
C SER A 314 13.60 1.65 7.13
N VAL A 315 13.92 2.13 5.93
CA VAL A 315 13.50 1.49 4.66
C VAL A 315 14.01 0.05 4.56
N ARG A 316 15.29 -0.22 4.85
CA ARG A 316 15.85 -1.58 4.82
C ARG A 316 15.19 -2.49 5.85
N ILE A 317 14.92 -1.97 7.05
CA ILE A 317 14.26 -2.72 8.13
C ILE A 317 12.82 -3.06 7.71
N LEU A 318 12.06 -2.10 7.18
CA LEU A 318 10.70 -2.31 6.69
C LEU A 318 10.65 -3.36 5.58
N MET A 319 11.51 -3.24 4.56
CA MET A 319 11.63 -4.24 3.49
C MET A 319 11.97 -5.63 4.04
N LYS A 320 12.81 -5.72 5.08
CA LYS A 320 13.11 -7.01 5.73
C LYS A 320 11.90 -7.57 6.48
N ILE A 321 11.14 -6.73 7.18
CA ILE A 321 9.92 -7.13 7.89
C ILE A 321 8.86 -7.63 6.90
N GLU A 322 8.62 -6.89 5.82
CA GLU A 322 7.72 -7.27 4.73
C GLU A 322 8.14 -8.62 4.11
N PHE A 323 9.43 -8.80 3.83
CA PHE A 323 9.93 -10.03 3.23
C PHE A 323 9.75 -11.23 4.16
N VAL A 324 10.13 -11.11 5.43
CA VAL A 324 10.00 -12.22 6.39
C VAL A 324 8.54 -12.56 6.68
N SER A 325 7.68 -11.54 6.88
CA SER A 325 6.25 -11.78 7.09
C SER A 325 5.59 -12.40 5.86
N GLY A 326 5.86 -11.87 4.68
CA GLY A 326 5.37 -12.42 3.42
C GLY A 326 5.84 -13.84 3.17
N LEU A 327 7.11 -14.18 3.46
CA LEU A 327 7.61 -15.56 3.35
C LEU A 327 6.82 -16.53 4.21
N ILE A 328 6.51 -16.15 5.46
CA ILE A 328 5.71 -16.97 6.37
C ILE A 328 4.32 -17.21 5.76
N PHE A 329 3.63 -16.16 5.31
CA PHE A 329 2.31 -16.30 4.69
C PHE A 329 2.35 -17.10 3.38
N CYS A 330 3.34 -16.88 2.50
CA CYS A 330 3.53 -17.65 1.28
C CYS A 330 3.79 -19.13 1.55
N THR A 331 4.55 -19.45 2.61
CA THR A 331 4.86 -20.83 3.00
C THR A 331 3.62 -21.52 3.53
N VAL A 332 2.90 -20.88 4.47
CA VAL A 332 1.67 -21.43 5.06
C VAL A 332 0.59 -21.62 3.99
N PHE A 333 0.37 -20.61 3.15
CA PHE A 333 -0.63 -20.68 2.08
C PHE A 333 -0.23 -21.68 1.00
N GLY A 334 1.04 -21.67 0.56
CA GLY A 334 1.59 -22.61 -0.41
C GLY A 334 1.47 -24.07 0.05
N ALA A 335 1.77 -24.34 1.33
CA ALA A 335 1.56 -25.66 1.93
C ALA A 335 0.07 -26.04 1.99
N ALA A 336 -0.81 -25.10 2.33
CA ALA A 336 -2.25 -25.35 2.39
C ALA A 336 -2.85 -25.69 1.02
N ILE A 337 -2.50 -24.97 -0.05
CA ILE A 337 -3.04 -25.23 -1.39
C ILE A 337 -2.48 -26.50 -2.03
N THR A 338 -1.25 -26.88 -1.70
CA THR A 338 -0.63 -28.11 -2.21
C THR A 338 -1.15 -29.34 -1.48
N ALA A 339 -1.26 -29.30 -0.15
CA ALA A 339 -1.88 -30.37 0.63
C ALA A 339 -3.38 -30.49 0.37
N GLY A 340 -4.07 -29.37 0.11
CA GLY A 340 -5.49 -29.31 -0.22
C GLY A 340 -5.81 -29.54 -1.69
N ALA A 341 -4.85 -29.93 -2.54
CA ALA A 341 -5.07 -30.01 -3.98
C ALA A 341 -6.21 -30.98 -4.37
N ASP A 342 -6.35 -32.10 -3.65
CA ASP A 342 -7.44 -33.06 -3.89
C ASP A 342 -8.81 -32.53 -3.42
N ILE A 343 -8.84 -31.74 -2.35
CA ILE A 343 -10.06 -31.07 -1.88
C ILE A 343 -10.49 -30.02 -2.91
N ILE A 344 -9.54 -29.24 -3.43
CA ILE A 344 -9.81 -28.25 -4.47
C ILE A 344 -10.30 -28.95 -5.75
N ARG A 345 -9.65 -30.05 -6.16
CA ARG A 345 -10.06 -30.85 -7.30
C ARG A 345 -11.52 -31.33 -7.18
N THR A 346 -11.86 -31.93 -6.04
CA THR A 346 -13.21 -32.47 -5.79
C THR A 346 -14.27 -31.36 -5.67
N ALA A 347 -13.93 -30.25 -5.02
CA ALA A 347 -14.82 -29.09 -4.92
C ALA A 347 -15.18 -28.48 -6.29
N TYR A 348 -14.24 -28.50 -7.24
CA TYR A 348 -14.45 -28.03 -8.61
C TYR A 348 -14.95 -29.11 -9.58
N GLY A 349 -15.13 -30.36 -9.12
CA GLY A 349 -15.63 -31.46 -9.95
C GLY A 349 -14.70 -31.85 -11.11
N LEU A 350 -13.39 -31.69 -10.95
CA LEU A 350 -12.41 -32.01 -11.99
C LEU A 350 -11.87 -33.43 -11.86
N ASP A 351 -11.76 -34.15 -12.97
CA ASP A 351 -11.10 -35.46 -13.04
C ASP A 351 -9.58 -35.37 -13.22
N ILE A 352 -9.05 -34.16 -13.35
CA ILE A 352 -7.64 -33.89 -13.63
C ILE A 352 -6.88 -33.69 -12.31
N PRO A 353 -5.67 -34.28 -12.14
CA PRO A 353 -4.86 -34.07 -10.94
C PRO A 353 -4.41 -32.61 -10.79
N MET A 354 -4.71 -32.01 -9.64
CA MET A 354 -4.43 -30.59 -9.36
C MET A 354 -3.11 -30.32 -8.63
N PHE A 355 -2.42 -31.37 -8.16
CA PHE A 355 -1.22 -31.24 -7.33
C PHE A 355 -0.12 -30.42 -8.02
N ILE A 356 0.20 -30.73 -9.29
CA ILE A 356 1.26 -30.04 -10.03
C ILE A 356 0.94 -28.56 -10.31
N PRO A 357 -0.26 -28.17 -10.82
CA PRO A 357 -0.63 -26.77 -10.94
C PRO A 357 -0.54 -25.99 -9.62
N MET A 358 -1.01 -26.59 -8.52
CA MET A 358 -0.98 -25.96 -7.19
C MET A 358 0.44 -25.84 -6.63
N LEU A 359 1.30 -26.83 -6.89
CA LEU A 359 2.72 -26.76 -6.54
C LEU A 359 3.44 -25.65 -7.32
N CYS A 360 3.20 -25.54 -8.63
CA CYS A 360 3.76 -24.46 -9.44
C CYS A 360 3.28 -23.08 -8.96
N LEU A 361 2.00 -22.96 -8.59
CA LEU A 361 1.47 -21.74 -7.98
C LEU A 361 2.19 -21.44 -6.66
N ALA A 362 2.28 -22.41 -5.75
CA ALA A 362 2.96 -22.27 -4.45
C ALA A 362 4.42 -21.83 -4.59
N VAL A 363 5.17 -22.43 -5.52
CA VAL A 363 6.57 -22.06 -5.81
C VAL A 363 6.65 -20.66 -6.41
N SER A 364 5.68 -20.24 -7.24
CA SER A 364 5.66 -18.90 -7.82
C SER A 364 5.38 -17.78 -6.80
N LEU A 365 4.80 -18.10 -5.63
CA LEU A 365 4.49 -17.10 -4.60
C LEU A 365 5.73 -16.37 -4.07
N TYR A 366 6.84 -17.10 -3.90
CA TYR A 366 8.08 -16.54 -3.38
C TYR A 366 8.68 -15.45 -4.28
N PRO A 367 8.93 -15.70 -5.59
CA PRO A 367 9.41 -14.65 -6.48
C PRO A 367 8.33 -13.59 -6.78
N ALA A 368 7.04 -13.95 -6.80
CA ALA A 368 5.95 -12.99 -6.97
C ALA A 368 5.88 -11.97 -5.82
N LEU A 369 6.06 -12.42 -4.57
CA LEU A 369 6.17 -11.55 -3.41
C LEU A 369 7.35 -10.59 -3.57
N PHE A 370 8.53 -11.10 -3.96
CA PHE A 370 9.72 -10.27 -4.13
C PHE A 370 9.55 -9.21 -5.23
N ASN A 371 8.99 -9.59 -6.39
CA ASN A 371 8.67 -8.65 -7.47
C ASN A 371 7.65 -7.59 -7.01
N SER A 372 6.63 -8.00 -6.27
CA SER A 372 5.59 -7.09 -5.76
C SER A 372 6.17 -6.09 -4.76
N MET A 373 7.03 -6.54 -3.85
CA MET A 373 7.78 -5.67 -2.92
C MET A 373 8.66 -4.67 -3.66
N LEU A 374 9.44 -5.12 -4.66
CA LEU A 374 10.29 -4.24 -5.45
C LEU A 374 9.47 -3.20 -6.23
N SER A 375 8.37 -3.61 -6.86
CA SER A 375 7.49 -2.69 -7.57
C SER A 375 6.89 -1.63 -6.63
N SER A 376 6.37 -2.05 -5.47
CA SER A 376 5.87 -1.15 -4.43
C SER A 376 6.95 -0.16 -3.98
N PHE A 377 8.15 -0.66 -3.71
CA PHE A 377 9.28 0.16 -3.29
C PHE A 377 9.68 1.19 -4.37
N TYR A 378 9.86 0.80 -5.64
CA TYR A 378 10.22 1.76 -6.70
C TYR A 378 9.11 2.76 -7.03
N SER A 379 7.85 2.36 -6.83
CA SER A 379 6.71 3.28 -6.89
C SER A 379 6.83 4.37 -5.83
N VAL A 380 7.32 4.01 -4.65
CA VAL A 380 7.51 4.92 -3.51
C VAL A 380 8.83 5.69 -3.57
N SER A 381 9.91 5.14 -4.12
CA SER A 381 11.23 5.80 -4.23
C SER A 381 11.37 6.74 -5.43
N SER A 382 10.26 7.27 -5.95
CA SER A 382 10.23 8.19 -7.10
C SER A 382 10.84 7.63 -8.40
N ARG A 383 10.82 6.30 -8.59
CA ARG A 383 11.32 5.60 -9.80
C ARG A 383 10.23 4.77 -10.48
N PRO A 384 9.10 5.38 -10.87
CA PRO A 384 7.93 4.64 -11.35
C PRO A 384 8.18 3.83 -12.61
N MET A 385 9.12 4.23 -13.47
CA MET A 385 9.48 3.47 -14.67
C MET A 385 10.02 2.07 -14.36
N LEU A 386 10.81 1.90 -13.28
CA LEU A 386 11.29 0.58 -12.86
C LEU A 386 10.14 -0.27 -12.33
N SER A 387 9.21 0.33 -11.58
CA SER A 387 8.02 -0.36 -11.11
C SER A 387 7.14 -0.83 -12.29
N ASN A 388 6.87 0.06 -13.26
CA ASN A 388 6.09 -0.26 -14.45
C ASN A 388 6.75 -1.37 -15.27
N MET A 389 8.08 -1.36 -15.38
CA MET A 389 8.85 -2.40 -16.06
C MET A 389 8.65 -3.76 -15.39
N ILE A 390 8.81 -3.84 -14.06
CA ILE A 390 8.61 -5.09 -13.30
C ILE A 390 7.19 -5.61 -13.49
N ILE A 391 6.18 -4.74 -13.35
CA ILE A 391 4.76 -5.11 -13.50
C ILE A 391 4.46 -5.61 -14.91
N THR A 392 4.94 -4.91 -15.94
CA THR A 392 4.68 -5.29 -17.34
C THR A 392 5.37 -6.61 -17.69
N LEU A 393 6.63 -6.78 -17.30
CA LEU A 393 7.40 -7.99 -17.60
C LEU A 393 6.79 -9.25 -16.98
N ARG A 394 6.41 -9.20 -15.68
CA ARG A 394 5.84 -10.36 -14.99
C ARG A 394 4.43 -10.71 -15.47
N SER A 395 3.62 -9.70 -15.76
CA SER A 395 2.19 -9.90 -16.03
C SER A 395 1.85 -10.08 -17.51
N SER A 396 2.75 -9.75 -18.45
CA SER A 396 2.49 -9.90 -19.89
C SER A 396 3.61 -10.64 -20.63
N VAL A 397 4.82 -10.09 -20.64
CA VAL A 397 5.90 -10.57 -21.52
C VAL A 397 6.34 -11.97 -21.13
N PHE A 398 6.76 -12.18 -19.88
CA PHE A 398 7.32 -13.48 -19.49
C PHE A 398 6.28 -14.55 -19.23
N ILE A 399 5.05 -14.17 -18.90
CA ILE A 399 3.95 -15.13 -18.80
C ILE A 399 3.57 -15.69 -20.18
N ALA A 400 3.50 -14.82 -21.20
CA ALA A 400 3.24 -15.25 -22.57
C ALA A 400 4.38 -16.11 -23.12
N LEU A 401 5.64 -15.68 -22.93
CA LEU A 401 6.81 -16.46 -23.33
C LEU A 401 6.87 -17.81 -22.61
N GLY A 402 6.57 -17.84 -21.31
CA GLY A 402 6.53 -19.08 -20.54
C GLY A 402 5.50 -20.07 -21.10
N ILE A 403 4.27 -19.61 -21.36
CA ILE A 403 3.22 -20.49 -21.91
C ILE A 403 3.65 -21.05 -23.28
N LEU A 404 4.17 -20.21 -24.17
CA LEU A 404 4.64 -20.64 -25.49
C LEU A 404 5.76 -21.70 -25.39
N ILE A 405 6.76 -21.46 -24.54
CA ILE A 405 7.89 -22.38 -24.36
C ILE A 405 7.43 -23.71 -23.79
N PHE A 406 6.70 -23.70 -22.66
CA PHE A 406 6.36 -24.94 -21.95
C PHE A 406 5.28 -25.76 -22.67
N CYS A 407 4.35 -25.11 -23.40
CA CYS A 407 3.40 -25.82 -24.25
C CYS A 407 4.08 -26.48 -25.47
N MET A 408 5.09 -25.83 -26.08
CA MET A 408 5.82 -26.43 -27.22
C MET A 408 6.70 -27.61 -26.82
N ILE A 409 7.28 -27.59 -25.62
CA ILE A 409 8.17 -28.64 -25.12
C ILE A 409 7.37 -29.90 -24.69
N GLY A 410 6.04 -29.84 -24.63
CA GLY A 410 5.19 -30.93 -24.13
C GLY A 410 5.41 -31.21 -22.63
N SER A 411 6.05 -30.27 -21.94
CA SER A 411 6.31 -30.32 -20.51
C SER A 411 5.18 -29.67 -19.74
N VAL A 412 5.08 -29.97 -18.44
CA VAL A 412 4.10 -29.43 -17.49
C VAL A 412 3.81 -27.94 -17.79
N PRO A 413 2.64 -27.59 -18.36
CA PRO A 413 2.39 -26.22 -18.83
C PRO A 413 2.51 -25.21 -17.69
N TRP A 414 2.20 -25.62 -16.46
CA TRP A 414 2.17 -24.80 -15.25
C TRP A 414 3.50 -24.16 -14.83
N LEU A 415 4.65 -24.63 -15.35
CA LEU A 415 5.95 -24.03 -15.07
C LEU A 415 6.09 -22.59 -15.59
N PHE A 416 5.19 -22.13 -16.47
CA PHE A 416 5.16 -20.73 -16.90
C PHE A 416 5.01 -19.75 -15.72
N MET A 417 4.32 -20.14 -14.64
CA MET A 417 4.06 -19.26 -13.48
C MET A 417 5.35 -18.89 -12.74
N PRO A 418 6.13 -19.84 -12.19
CA PRO A 418 7.40 -19.52 -11.56
C PRO A 418 8.41 -18.96 -12.56
N PHE A 419 8.39 -19.41 -13.83
CA PHE A 419 9.28 -18.89 -14.86
C PHE A 419 9.10 -17.39 -15.07
N ALA A 420 7.86 -16.90 -15.18
CA ALA A 420 7.58 -15.50 -15.42
C ALA A 420 8.13 -14.59 -14.30
N GLU A 421 7.96 -15.03 -13.05
CA GLU A 421 8.40 -14.28 -11.89
C GLU A 421 9.93 -14.30 -11.76
N ILE A 422 10.59 -15.45 -11.97
CA ILE A 422 12.06 -15.57 -11.89
C ILE A 422 12.76 -14.77 -13.00
N MET A 423 12.25 -14.83 -14.23
CA MET A 423 12.82 -14.06 -15.35
C MET A 423 12.70 -12.56 -15.12
N THR A 424 11.59 -12.10 -14.51
CA THR A 424 11.43 -10.70 -14.12
C THR A 424 12.50 -10.26 -13.12
N ILE A 425 12.76 -11.09 -12.10
CA ILE A 425 13.83 -10.82 -11.12
C ILE A 425 15.20 -10.76 -11.80
N ALA A 426 15.47 -11.67 -12.74
CA ALA A 426 16.73 -11.70 -13.47
C ALA A 426 16.96 -10.42 -14.29
N VAL A 427 15.94 -9.95 -15.02
CA VAL A 427 16.01 -8.68 -15.76
C VAL A 427 16.17 -7.50 -14.81
N TRP A 428 15.42 -7.49 -13.70
CA TRP A 428 15.57 -6.45 -12.69
C TRP A 428 17.00 -6.40 -12.12
N PHE A 429 17.60 -7.53 -11.79
CA PHE A 429 18.98 -7.60 -11.28
C PHE A 429 19.99 -7.07 -12.30
N PHE A 430 19.79 -7.36 -13.59
CA PHE A 430 20.61 -6.83 -14.67
C PHE A 430 20.48 -5.30 -14.80
N VAL A 431 19.25 -4.78 -14.86
CA VAL A 431 18.98 -3.33 -15.01
C VAL A 431 19.49 -2.55 -13.79
N SER A 432 19.22 -3.04 -12.58
CA SER A 432 19.71 -2.42 -11.34
C SER A 432 21.24 -2.44 -11.26
N GLY A 433 21.89 -3.52 -11.71
CA GLY A 433 23.35 -3.61 -11.81
C GLY A 433 23.96 -2.57 -12.76
N ILE A 434 23.33 -2.31 -13.90
CA ILE A 434 23.74 -1.25 -14.84
C ILE A 434 23.58 0.13 -14.20
N LEU A 435 22.44 0.40 -13.56
CA LEU A 435 22.17 1.69 -12.91
C LEU A 435 23.14 1.95 -11.74
N TYR A 436 23.45 0.92 -10.96
CA TYR A 436 24.45 0.99 -9.90
C TYR A 436 25.84 1.33 -10.45
N LYS A 437 26.27 0.66 -11.53
CA LYS A 437 27.58 0.93 -12.16
C LYS A 437 27.68 2.35 -12.75
N ARG A 438 26.55 2.96 -13.12
CA ARG A 438 26.48 4.34 -13.64
C ARG A 438 26.42 5.40 -12.53
N SER A 439 26.32 5.03 -11.25
CA SER A 439 26.13 6.01 -10.17
C SER A 439 26.79 5.57 -8.87
N ASP A 440 27.91 6.20 -8.53
CA ASP A 440 28.77 5.86 -7.37
C ASP A 440 28.10 6.10 -5.99
N LYS A 441 26.97 6.83 -5.98
CA LYS A 441 26.25 7.24 -4.76
C LYS A 441 25.12 6.29 -4.35
N LEU A 442 24.66 5.43 -5.27
CA LEU A 442 23.47 4.60 -5.08
C LEU A 442 23.78 3.29 -4.36
N SER A 443 22.86 2.82 -3.51
CA SER A 443 22.90 1.46 -2.98
C SER A 443 22.58 0.41 -4.05
N ARG A 444 23.20 -0.77 -3.97
CA ARG A 444 23.13 -1.80 -5.03
C ARG A 444 21.71 -2.31 -5.32
N PHE A 445 20.90 -2.51 -4.28
CA PHE A 445 19.55 -3.09 -4.41
C PHE A 445 18.44 -2.04 -4.38
N LEU A 446 18.48 -1.14 -3.39
CA LEU A 446 17.44 -0.12 -3.21
C LEU A 446 17.64 1.09 -4.15
N LEU A 447 18.82 1.27 -4.72
CA LEU A 447 19.14 2.43 -5.56
C LEU A 447 18.81 3.77 -4.86
N GLU A 448 19.00 3.81 -3.55
CA GLU A 448 18.91 5.02 -2.71
C GLU A 448 20.27 5.67 -2.53
N ASP A 449 20.30 7.01 -2.40
CA ASP A 449 21.54 7.78 -2.17
C ASP A 449 22.05 7.58 -0.74
N THR A 450 23.18 6.87 -0.60
CA THR A 450 23.76 6.54 0.72
C THR A 450 24.80 7.54 1.22
N THR A 451 24.98 8.68 0.54
CA THR A 451 26.00 9.67 0.90
C THR A 451 25.87 10.21 2.33
N LEU A 452 24.64 10.48 2.78
CA LEU A 452 24.34 10.94 4.14
C LEU A 452 24.67 9.90 5.23
N GLU A 453 24.48 8.60 4.95
CA GLU A 453 24.85 7.54 5.91
C GLU A 453 26.36 7.31 5.95
N LYS A 454 27.03 7.44 4.80
CA LYS A 454 28.47 7.23 4.66
C LYS A 454 29.30 8.40 5.20
N SER A 455 28.75 9.61 5.26
CA SER A 455 29.45 10.79 5.78
C SER A 455 29.59 10.82 7.30
N GLY A 456 28.90 9.93 8.03
CA GLY A 456 28.90 9.93 9.50
C GLY A 456 28.08 11.08 10.13
N LYS A 457 27.51 11.98 9.34
CA LYS A 457 26.69 13.12 9.80
C LYS A 457 25.27 12.73 10.21
N VAL A 458 25.02 11.46 10.52
CA VAL A 458 23.71 10.96 10.96
C VAL A 458 23.88 9.80 11.95
N ILE A 459 23.23 9.90 13.10
CA ILE A 459 23.05 8.78 14.04
C ILE A 459 21.56 8.45 14.18
N ASN A 460 21.25 7.15 14.18
CA ASN A 460 19.92 6.64 14.46
C ASN A 460 20.04 5.68 15.63
N PHE A 461 19.24 5.87 16.67
CA PHE A 461 19.15 4.93 17.77
C PHE A 461 17.78 4.95 18.44
N SER A 462 17.41 3.85 19.08
CA SER A 462 16.18 3.79 19.87
C SER A 462 16.53 3.55 21.33
N VAL A 463 15.62 3.93 22.23
CA VAL A 463 15.75 3.80 23.69
C VAL A 463 14.37 3.57 24.32
N GLU A 464 14.33 2.85 25.45
CA GLU A 464 13.10 2.79 26.25
C GLU A 464 12.96 4.05 27.11
N GLY A 465 11.74 4.36 27.54
CA GLY A 465 11.46 5.53 28.36
C GLY A 465 11.85 5.39 29.83
N ASP A 466 12.81 4.55 30.16
CA ASP A 466 13.36 4.46 31.51
C ASP A 466 14.44 5.55 31.73
N ALA A 467 14.67 5.91 32.99
CA ALA A 467 15.59 7.01 33.31
C ALA A 467 17.04 6.72 32.84
N GLY A 468 17.45 5.44 32.84
CA GLY A 468 18.79 5.03 32.42
C GLY A 468 19.01 5.19 30.91
N ASP A 469 18.06 4.75 30.10
CA ASP A 469 18.14 4.83 28.65
C ASP A 469 17.91 6.26 28.14
N ILE A 470 17.07 7.06 28.81
CA ILE A 470 16.91 8.49 28.54
C ILE A 470 18.25 9.22 28.74
N CYS A 471 18.96 8.94 29.83
CA CYS A 471 20.28 9.51 30.09
C CYS A 471 21.31 9.09 29.01
N ASN A 472 21.32 7.80 28.65
CA ASN A 472 22.17 7.27 27.57
C ASN A 472 21.86 7.91 26.21
N ALA A 473 20.59 8.19 25.92
CA ALA A 473 20.17 8.88 24.71
C ALA A 473 20.72 10.30 24.65
N SER A 474 20.51 11.07 25.73
CA SER A 474 21.02 12.43 25.84
C SER A 474 22.55 12.50 25.66
N ALA A 475 23.28 11.56 26.28
CA ALA A 475 24.74 11.46 26.13
C ALA A 475 25.18 11.20 24.68
N LYS A 476 24.51 10.29 23.95
CA LYS A 476 24.82 10.03 22.53
C LYS A 476 24.56 11.23 21.62
N ILE A 477 23.49 11.99 21.90
CA ILE A 477 23.17 13.19 21.13
C ILE A 477 24.21 14.28 21.38
N THR A 478 24.63 14.42 22.63
CA THR A 478 25.69 15.34 23.08
C THR A 478 26.99 15.06 22.32
N GLU A 479 27.46 13.80 22.33
CA GLU A 479 28.67 13.38 21.60
C GLU A 479 28.58 13.72 20.11
N PHE A 480 27.43 13.46 19.47
CA PHE A 480 27.23 13.81 18.07
C PHE A 480 27.24 15.32 17.80
N CYS A 481 26.64 16.12 18.69
CA CYS A 481 26.61 17.57 18.55
C CYS A 481 28.02 18.17 18.69
N GLU A 482 28.84 17.66 19.63
CA GLU A 482 30.23 18.06 19.79
C GLU A 482 31.08 17.71 18.55
N ASP A 483 30.94 16.48 18.04
CA ASP A 483 31.63 16.02 16.83
C ASP A 483 31.27 16.84 15.58
N ASN A 484 30.10 17.49 15.57
CA ASN A 484 29.62 18.32 14.47
C ASN A 484 29.73 19.83 14.74
N GLY A 485 30.54 20.24 15.72
CA GLY A 485 30.98 21.63 15.88
C GLY A 485 30.08 22.52 16.72
N MET A 486 29.16 21.97 17.52
CA MET A 486 28.44 22.78 18.51
C MET A 486 29.33 23.18 19.68
N ASN A 487 29.13 24.40 20.18
CA ASN A 487 29.87 24.90 21.34
C ASN A 487 29.40 24.22 22.63
N MET A 488 30.30 24.00 23.59
CA MET A 488 30.03 23.34 24.88
C MET A 488 28.78 23.86 25.60
N LYS A 489 28.55 25.18 25.57
CA LYS A 489 27.37 25.82 26.21
C LYS A 489 26.05 25.46 25.51
N GLN A 490 26.07 25.25 24.18
CA GLN A 490 24.92 24.78 23.41
C GLN A 490 24.69 23.30 23.68
N THR A 491 25.75 22.48 23.64
CA THR A 491 25.67 21.04 23.86
C THR A 491 25.06 20.68 25.21
N VAL A 492 25.51 21.32 26.30
CA VAL A 492 24.98 21.09 27.65
C VAL A 492 23.49 21.47 27.74
N ARG A 493 23.09 22.57 27.11
CA ARG A 493 21.67 22.99 27.11
C ARG A 493 20.78 22.03 26.33
N ILE A 494 21.27 21.53 25.20
CA ILE A 494 20.55 20.55 24.37
C ILE A 494 20.42 19.22 25.11
N SER A 495 21.48 18.76 25.75
CA SER A 495 21.48 17.53 26.56
C SER A 495 20.40 17.58 27.65
N LEU A 496 20.41 18.63 28.48
CA LEU A 496 19.43 18.82 29.55
C LEU A 496 18.01 18.91 29.01
N ALA A 497 17.83 19.69 27.94
CA ALA A 497 16.51 19.93 27.38
C ALA A 497 15.91 18.68 26.71
N ILE A 498 16.73 17.84 26.09
CA ILE A 498 16.27 16.56 25.52
C ILE A 498 15.94 15.56 26.63
N GLU A 499 16.78 15.48 27.66
CA GLU A 499 16.55 14.60 28.81
C GLU A 499 15.22 14.95 29.49
N GLU A 500 14.98 16.23 29.75
CA GLU A 500 13.73 16.72 30.31
C GLU A 500 12.54 16.43 29.38
N LEU A 501 12.69 16.68 28.08
CA LEU A 501 11.63 16.44 27.10
C LEU A 501 11.24 14.95 27.01
N LEU A 502 12.21 14.04 27.00
CA LEU A 502 11.96 12.60 27.04
C LEU A 502 11.31 12.16 28.35
N THR A 503 11.74 12.74 29.47
CA THR A 503 11.19 12.44 30.80
C THR A 503 9.72 12.88 30.89
N ILE A 504 9.39 14.08 30.42
CA ILE A 504 8.01 14.58 30.37
C ILE A 504 7.12 13.63 29.55
N ILE A 505 7.62 13.14 28.40
CA ILE A 505 6.86 12.20 27.55
C ILE A 505 6.66 10.87 28.28
N SER A 506 7.68 10.37 28.99
CA SER A 506 7.59 9.13 29.77
C SER A 506 6.58 9.25 30.91
N ASP A 507 6.66 10.32 31.71
CA ASP A 507 5.74 10.61 32.81
C ASP A 507 4.30 10.73 32.34
N LYS A 508 4.07 11.36 31.17
CA LYS A 508 2.73 11.49 30.57
C LYS A 508 2.12 10.15 30.17
N ASN A 509 2.94 9.17 29.79
CA ASN A 509 2.48 7.82 29.44
C ASN A 509 2.34 6.90 30.67
N GLY A 510 2.81 7.33 31.83
CA GLY A 510 2.56 6.68 33.12
C GLY A 510 3.13 5.26 33.18
N LYS A 511 2.25 4.24 33.34
CA LYS A 511 2.67 2.83 33.47
C LYS A 511 3.10 2.19 32.15
N GLN A 512 2.78 2.79 31.00
CA GLN A 512 3.31 2.34 29.72
C GLN A 512 4.58 3.13 29.44
N THR A 513 5.75 2.54 29.67
CA THR A 513 7.02 3.14 29.26
C THR A 513 7.01 3.29 27.74
N PRO A 514 7.05 4.53 27.20
CA PRO A 514 7.07 4.74 25.77
C PRO A 514 8.43 4.33 25.22
N ASN A 515 8.45 3.84 23.99
CA ASN A 515 9.68 3.61 23.25
C ASN A 515 9.99 4.85 22.41
N PHE A 516 11.23 5.30 22.43
CA PHE A 516 11.70 6.41 21.61
C PHE A 516 12.60 5.89 20.48
N ASP A 517 12.34 6.36 19.26
CA ASP A 517 13.23 6.20 18.13
C ASP A 517 13.77 7.58 17.71
N MET A 518 15.08 7.75 17.86
CA MET A 518 15.76 9.03 17.72
C MET A 518 16.68 9.03 16.51
N ARG A 519 16.65 10.13 15.79
CA ARG A 519 17.52 10.38 14.65
C ARG A 519 18.10 11.78 14.73
N VAL A 520 19.41 11.85 14.83
CA VAL A 520 20.16 13.12 14.82
C VAL A 520 20.94 13.21 13.53
N PHE A 521 20.87 14.35 12.86
CA PHE A 521 21.55 14.58 11.60
C PHE A 521 22.11 16.01 11.53
N SER A 522 23.28 16.16 10.90
CA SER A 522 23.88 17.45 10.58
C SER A 522 23.76 17.70 9.08
N TYR A 523 23.10 18.81 8.70
CA TYR A 523 22.91 19.20 7.30
C TYR A 523 23.05 20.70 7.15
N GLN A 524 23.95 21.15 6.25
CA GLN A 524 24.22 22.58 6.00
C GLN A 524 24.46 23.38 7.29
N ASP A 525 25.28 22.83 8.19
CA ASP A 525 25.68 23.44 9.48
C ASP A 525 24.54 23.61 10.51
N MET A 526 23.34 23.08 10.24
CA MET A 526 22.26 22.92 11.21
C MET A 526 22.22 21.48 11.76
N ILE A 527 21.78 21.31 13.01
CA ILE A 527 21.56 20.00 13.63
C ILE A 527 20.07 19.74 13.79
N GLY A 528 19.58 18.72 13.11
CA GLY A 528 18.21 18.23 13.25
C GLY A 528 18.13 17.04 14.19
N ILE A 529 17.22 17.09 15.16
CA ILE A 529 16.90 16.01 16.09
C ILE A 529 15.45 15.61 15.87
N ARG A 530 15.24 14.37 15.42
CA ARG A 530 13.91 13.78 15.27
C ARG A 530 13.69 12.72 16.33
N ILE A 531 12.56 12.81 17.03
CA ILE A 531 12.16 11.90 18.10
C ILE A 531 10.80 11.33 17.73
N LYS A 532 10.73 10.02 17.49
CA LYS A 532 9.48 9.28 17.31
C LYS A 532 9.18 8.50 18.57
N TYR A 533 7.92 8.44 18.99
CA TYR A 533 7.54 7.63 20.14
C TYR A 533 6.12 7.10 20.05
N ASP A 534 5.88 5.97 20.72
CA ASP A 534 4.55 5.42 20.93
C ASP A 534 3.92 5.94 22.23
N GLY A 535 2.60 5.78 22.35
CA GLY A 535 1.85 6.23 23.52
C GLY A 535 0.73 7.22 23.20
N ILE A 536 0.38 8.03 24.20
CA ILE A 536 -0.69 9.03 24.14
C ILE A 536 -0.28 10.17 23.21
N ASP A 537 -1.26 10.73 22.48
CA ASP A 537 -1.06 11.95 21.67
C ASP A 537 -0.79 13.13 22.60
N PHE A 538 0.45 13.60 22.61
CA PHE A 538 0.92 14.62 23.52
C PHE A 538 2.03 15.42 22.85
N ASP A 539 1.82 16.72 22.65
CA ASP A 539 2.90 17.59 22.22
C ASP A 539 3.64 18.13 23.45
N PRO A 540 4.89 17.72 23.72
CA PRO A 540 5.67 18.23 24.84
C PRO A 540 5.99 19.73 24.71
N LEU A 541 5.86 20.32 23.52
CA LEU A 541 6.16 21.72 23.27
C LEU A 541 4.96 22.66 23.47
N GLU A 542 3.72 22.16 23.49
CA GLU A 542 2.51 22.99 23.73
C GLU A 542 2.27 23.28 25.23
N VAL A 543 3.07 22.74 26.15
CA VAL A 543 2.86 22.91 27.59
C VAL A 543 3.21 24.34 28.05
N LYS A 544 2.36 24.91 28.94
CA LYS A 544 2.45 26.31 29.42
C LYS A 544 3.69 26.55 30.27
N GLU A 545 4.24 27.75 30.14
CA GLU A 545 5.53 28.23 30.68
C GLU A 545 5.61 28.40 32.21
N ASP A 546 4.54 28.13 32.97
CA ASP A 546 4.40 28.49 34.39
C ASP A 546 4.75 27.38 35.41
N ASP A 547 5.29 26.23 34.97
CA ASP A 547 5.72 25.14 35.87
C ASP A 547 7.23 24.89 35.71
N ASP A 548 7.98 24.97 36.82
CA ASP A 548 9.45 24.80 36.88
C ASP A 548 9.94 23.49 36.25
N ARG A 549 9.04 22.50 36.12
CA ARG A 549 9.27 21.21 35.43
C ARG A 549 9.46 21.31 33.92
N TYR A 550 9.31 22.49 33.31
CA TYR A 550 9.43 22.71 31.86
C TYR A 550 10.55 23.71 31.47
N MET A 551 11.50 23.95 32.39
CA MET A 551 12.62 24.88 32.16
C MET A 551 13.49 24.46 30.97
N GLY A 552 13.81 23.18 30.82
CA GLY A 552 14.57 22.63 29.70
C GLY A 552 13.82 22.76 28.38
N VAL A 553 12.50 22.53 28.38
CA VAL A 553 11.66 22.78 27.18
C VAL A 553 11.68 24.26 26.78
N THR A 554 11.63 25.16 27.77
CA THR A 554 11.69 26.61 27.54
C THR A 554 13.07 27.05 27.05
N MET A 555 14.14 26.42 27.54
CA MET A 555 15.50 26.62 27.03
C MET A 555 15.65 26.11 25.59
N LEU A 556 15.05 24.97 25.27
CA LEU A 556 15.04 24.41 23.92
C LEU A 556 14.36 25.38 22.94
N LYS A 557 13.18 25.91 23.29
CA LYS A 557 12.47 26.91 22.47
C LYS A 557 13.30 28.17 22.16
N LYS A 558 14.28 28.52 23.00
CA LYS A 558 15.17 29.68 22.78
C LYS A 558 16.39 29.36 21.92
N LEU A 559 16.74 28.09 21.76
CA LEU A 559 17.90 27.63 20.99
C LEU A 559 17.54 27.14 19.59
N VAL A 560 16.27 26.81 19.38
CA VAL A 560 15.80 26.08 18.21
C VAL A 560 15.26 27.06 17.17
N GLU A 561 15.67 26.90 15.92
CA GLU A 561 15.16 27.69 14.79
C GLU A 561 13.73 27.26 14.43
N GLU A 562 13.48 25.95 14.41
CA GLU A 562 12.18 25.40 14.04
C GLU A 562 11.85 24.15 14.87
N THR A 563 10.61 24.09 15.37
CA THR A 563 10.05 22.88 15.99
C THR A 563 8.80 22.44 15.26
N MET A 564 8.62 21.13 15.16
CA MET A 564 7.42 20.55 14.57
C MET A 564 7.02 19.29 15.31
N TYR A 565 5.79 19.27 15.81
CA TYR A 565 5.14 18.06 16.33
C TYR A 565 4.07 17.59 15.35
N LYS A 566 4.00 16.29 15.12
CA LYS A 566 2.94 15.67 14.30
C LYS A 566 2.72 14.23 14.70
N ARG A 567 1.51 13.73 14.43
CA ARG A 567 1.17 12.32 14.55
C ARG A 567 1.04 11.68 13.18
N VAL A 568 1.96 10.78 12.83
CA VAL A 568 2.04 10.14 11.50
C VAL A 568 2.12 8.64 11.69
N LEU A 569 1.36 7.86 10.91
CA LEU A 569 1.31 6.40 11.04
C LEU A 569 0.92 5.91 12.45
N GLY A 570 0.14 6.71 13.19
CA GLY A 570 -0.28 6.42 14.56
C GLY A 570 0.76 6.76 15.63
N LEU A 571 1.92 7.28 15.24
CA LEU A 571 3.08 7.55 16.08
C LEU A 571 3.31 9.04 16.25
N ASN A 572 3.75 9.46 17.43
CA ASN A 572 4.09 10.85 17.68
C ASN A 572 5.51 11.11 17.15
N THR A 573 5.68 12.14 16.35
CA THR A 573 6.96 12.55 15.77
C THR A 573 7.22 14.00 16.10
N LEU A 574 8.31 14.25 16.82
CA LEU A 574 8.82 15.57 17.12
C LEU A 574 10.09 15.80 16.29
N LEU A 575 10.19 16.96 15.64
CA LEU A 575 11.39 17.44 14.95
C LEU A 575 11.83 18.76 15.59
N ILE A 576 13.12 18.84 15.86
CA ILE A 576 13.80 19.99 16.45
C ILE A 576 14.97 20.33 15.52
N ILE A 577 15.05 21.58 15.02
CA ILE A 577 16.15 22.07 14.17
C ILE A 577 16.90 23.17 14.90
N ILE A 578 18.18 22.95 15.15
CA ILE A 578 19.06 23.79 15.99
C ILE A 578 20.15 24.42 15.13
#